data_AF-A0A916WNL4-F1
#
_entry.id   AF-A0A916WNL4-F1
#
_cell.length_a   1.000
_cell.length_b   1.000
_cell.length_c   1.000
_cell.angle_alpha   90.00
_cell.angle_beta   90.00
_cell.angle_gamma   90.00
#
_symmetry.space_group_name_H-M   'P 1'
#
loop_
_entity.id
_entity.type
_entity.pdbx_description
1 polymer ?
#
loop_
_entity_poly.entity_id
_entity_poly.type
_entity_poly.pdbx_seq_one_letter_code
_entity_poly.pdbx_strand_id
1 'polypeptide(L)'
;MTDTTAAGSLEAALDKIAADNGLTSVSVGRMVVGDRIVRTANVHYTGYARDGIGCSQGHSDVSIRLALTEALTKAAQNRTPEIVGADALPALEQAA
;
A
#
# COMPACT_ATOMS: atom_id res chain seq x y z
N MET A 1 2.22 29.96 25.53
CA MET A 1 1.69 28.61 25.31
C MET A 1 1.11 28.59 23.90
N THR A 2 1.88 28.11 22.93
CA THR A 2 1.43 27.98 21.53
C THR A 2 0.79 26.62 21.36
N ASP A 3 -0.53 26.68 21.25
CA ASP A 3 -1.45 25.59 20.93
C ASP A 3 -1.00 24.86 19.66
N THR A 4 -0.39 23.67 19.83
CA THR A 4 0.02 22.77 18.73
C THR A 4 -1.02 21.67 18.64
N THR A 5 -2.23 22.03 18.20
CA THR A 5 -3.30 21.06 18.01
C THR A 5 -3.53 20.88 16.51
N ALA A 6 -3.16 19.70 16.00
CA ALA A 6 -3.40 19.14 14.65
C ALA A 6 -2.25 19.14 13.60
N ALA A 7 -0.98 19.05 14.00
CA ALA A 7 0.02 18.39 13.15
C ALA A 7 0.26 16.99 13.71
N GLY A 8 -0.52 16.00 13.26
CA GLY A 8 -0.26 14.59 13.58
C GLY A 8 1.18 14.24 13.20
N SER A 9 1.83 13.37 13.96
CA SER A 9 3.18 12.91 13.63
C SER A 9 3.20 12.25 12.24
N LEU A 10 4.38 12.10 11.64
CA LEU A 10 4.51 11.40 10.35
C LEU A 10 3.85 10.02 10.41
N GLU A 11 4.07 9.32 11.53
CA GLU A 11 3.48 8.02 11.80
C GLU A 11 1.95 8.09 11.78
N ALA A 12 1.34 9.07 12.46
CA ALA A 12 -0.11 9.26 12.44
C ALA A 12 -0.65 9.56 11.03
N ALA A 13 0.11 10.30 10.21
CA ALA A 13 -0.26 10.55 8.83
C ALA A 13 -0.19 9.27 7.97
N LEU A 14 0.83 8.44 8.16
CA LEU A 14 0.98 7.15 7.46
C LEU A 14 -0.10 6.16 7.89
N ASP A 15 -0.43 6.10 9.17
CA ASP A 15 -1.51 5.27 9.71
C ASP A 15 -2.87 5.69 9.13
N LYS A 16 -3.12 7.00 9.04
CA LYS A 16 -4.34 7.51 8.39
C LYS A 16 -4.41 7.10 6.92
N ILE A 17 -3.31 7.24 6.18
CA ILE A 17 -3.25 6.81 4.77
C ILE A 17 -3.49 5.30 4.67
N ALA A 18 -2.94 4.52 5.59
CA ALA A 18 -3.15 3.09 5.62
C ALA A 18 -4.65 2.75 5.79
N ALA A 19 -5.28 3.35 6.80
CA ALA A 19 -6.70 3.17 7.08
C ALA A 19 -7.60 3.60 5.90
N ASP A 20 -7.38 4.80 5.35
CA ASP A 20 -8.19 5.35 4.25
C ASP A 20 -8.11 4.49 2.97
N ASN A 21 -7.03 3.73 2.78
CA ASN A 21 -6.79 2.91 1.59
C ASN A 21 -6.95 1.39 1.85
N GLY A 22 -7.42 0.99 3.04
CA GLY A 22 -7.53 -0.42 3.42
C GLY A 22 -6.20 -1.16 3.32
N LEU A 23 -5.13 -0.55 3.81
CA LEU A 23 -3.78 -1.10 3.86
C LEU A 23 -3.49 -1.62 5.26
N THR A 24 -2.62 -2.63 5.34
CA THR A 24 -2.12 -3.14 6.63
C THR A 24 -0.92 -2.34 7.13
N SER A 25 -0.15 -1.73 6.24
CA SER A 25 0.94 -0.82 6.60
C SER A 25 1.35 0.07 5.45
N VAL A 26 1.94 1.22 5.82
CA VAL A 26 2.64 2.14 4.93
C VAL A 26 4.00 2.43 5.54
N SER A 27 5.06 2.38 4.75
CA SER A 27 6.40 2.81 5.15
C SER A 27 7.01 3.71 4.10
N VAL A 28 7.82 4.67 4.53
CA VAL A 28 8.51 5.60 3.65
C VAL A 28 9.99 5.64 4.02
N GLY A 29 10.83 5.92 3.03
CA GLY A 29 12.27 5.93 3.23
C GLY A 29 13.02 6.67 2.14
N ARG A 30 14.34 6.49 2.17
CA ARG A 30 15.25 6.97 1.16
C ARG A 30 16.36 5.97 0.91
N MET A 31 16.82 5.89 -0.32
CA MET A 31 17.97 5.08 -0.72
C MET A 31 18.92 5.92 -1.58
N VAL A 32 20.22 5.62 -1.51
CA VAL A 32 21.22 6.22 -2.38
C VAL A 32 21.37 5.34 -3.61
N VAL A 33 21.26 5.92 -4.81
CA VAL A 33 21.40 5.22 -6.10
C VAL A 33 22.39 6.00 -6.96
N GLY A 34 23.64 5.55 -6.97
CA GLY A 34 24.72 6.33 -7.59
C GLY A 34 24.95 7.64 -6.82
N ASP A 35 24.80 8.77 -7.50
CA ASP A 35 24.98 10.13 -6.98
C ASP A 35 23.68 10.79 -6.49
N ARG A 36 22.53 10.11 -6.60
CA ARG A 36 21.21 10.65 -6.23
C ARG A 36 20.58 9.95 -5.03
N ILE A 37 19.67 10.68 -4.37
CA ILE A 37 18.80 10.16 -3.31
C ILE A 37 17.41 9.90 -3.90
N VAL A 38 16.98 8.65 -3.87
CA VAL A 38 15.63 8.22 -4.27
C VAL A 38 14.76 8.11 -3.03
N ARG A 39 13.57 8.69 -3.05
CA ARG A 39 12.56 8.57 -1.97
C ARG A 39 11.73 7.33 -2.27
N THR A 40 11.50 6.51 -1.27
CA THR A 40 10.82 5.22 -1.41
C THR A 40 9.54 5.20 -0.59
N ALA A 41 8.54 4.48 -1.06
CA ALA A 41 7.33 4.17 -0.30
C ALA A 41 6.92 2.72 -0.56
N ASN A 42 6.54 2.01 0.49
CA ASN A 42 5.97 0.66 0.40
C ASN A 42 4.61 0.64 1.07
N VAL A 43 3.66 -0.03 0.44
CA VAL A 43 2.31 -0.23 0.95
C VAL A 43 1.97 -1.71 0.95
N HIS A 44 1.37 -2.20 2.03
CA HIS A 44 0.94 -3.59 2.16
C HIS A 44 -0.57 -3.67 2.30
N TYR A 45 -1.18 -4.73 1.77
CA TYR A 45 -2.60 -5.01 1.92
C TYR A 45 -2.86 -6.50 2.05
N THR A 46 -3.98 -6.81 2.69
CA THR A 46 -4.53 -8.15 2.71
C THR A 46 -5.44 -8.34 1.51
N GLY A 47 -5.50 -9.57 1.01
CA GLY A 47 -6.37 -9.96 -0.09
C GLY A 47 -5.59 -10.42 -1.31
N TYR A 48 -6.34 -10.75 -2.35
CA TYR A 48 -5.77 -11.27 -3.58
C TYR A 48 -5.09 -10.15 -4.39
N ALA A 49 -3.89 -10.48 -4.85
CA ALA A 49 -3.08 -9.63 -5.72
C ALA A 49 -2.93 -10.34 -7.07
N ARG A 50 -2.98 -9.59 -8.17
CA ARG A 50 -2.85 -10.11 -9.54
C ARG A 50 -1.49 -10.81 -9.73
N ASP A 51 -0.45 -10.30 -9.08
CA ASP A 51 0.88 -10.89 -9.08
C ASP A 51 1.15 -11.88 -7.92
N GLY A 52 0.15 -12.13 -7.06
CA GLY A 52 0.27 -12.96 -5.86
C GLY A 52 0.97 -12.29 -4.67
N ILE A 53 1.36 -11.01 -4.78
CA ILE A 53 2.09 -10.27 -3.76
C ILE A 53 1.23 -9.11 -3.24
N GLY A 54 0.82 -9.18 -1.97
CA GLY A 54 0.05 -8.12 -1.26
C GLY A 54 0.88 -6.89 -0.89
N CYS A 55 1.78 -6.45 -1.76
CA CYS A 55 2.70 -5.34 -1.55
C CYS A 55 2.84 -4.51 -2.83
N SER A 56 3.08 -3.22 -2.70
CA SER A 56 3.46 -2.37 -3.84
C SER A 56 4.45 -1.29 -3.41
N GLN A 57 5.34 -0.94 -4.33
CA GLN A 57 6.46 -0.02 -4.07
C GLN A 57 6.50 1.11 -5.08
N GLY A 58 6.82 2.31 -4.61
CA GLY A 58 7.00 3.50 -5.43
C GLY A 58 8.29 4.25 -5.09
N HIS A 59 8.82 4.96 -6.08
CA HIS A 59 10.13 5.59 -6.07
C HIS A 59 10.06 6.98 -6.69
N SER A 60 10.75 7.96 -6.11
CA SER A 60 10.80 9.30 -6.68
C SER A 60 12.09 10.03 -6.32
N ASP A 61 12.73 10.65 -7.31
CA ASP A 61 13.86 11.56 -7.09
C ASP A 61 13.42 12.93 -6.53
N VAL A 62 12.11 13.18 -6.49
CA VAL A 62 11.54 14.49 -6.17
C VAL A 62 10.99 14.54 -4.75
N SER A 63 10.09 13.62 -4.38
CA SER A 63 9.45 13.67 -3.05
C SER A 63 8.85 12.34 -2.59
N ILE A 64 8.69 12.20 -1.26
CA ILE A 64 7.98 11.06 -0.64
C ILE A 64 6.51 11.00 -1.12
N ARG A 65 5.86 12.17 -1.30
CA ARG A 65 4.48 12.23 -1.79
C ARG A 65 4.33 11.52 -3.14
N LEU A 66 5.24 11.77 -4.08
CA LEU A 66 5.20 11.14 -5.40
C LEU A 66 5.49 9.63 -5.34
N ALA A 67 6.47 9.22 -4.54
CA ALA A 67 6.74 7.81 -4.29
C ALA A 67 5.52 7.08 -3.72
N LEU A 68 4.82 7.71 -2.76
CA LEU A 68 3.63 7.15 -2.15
C LEU A 68 2.44 7.09 -3.13
N THR A 69 2.24 8.13 -3.95
CA THR A 69 1.24 8.10 -5.02
C THR A 69 1.47 6.93 -5.98
N GLU A 70 2.72 6.70 -6.38
CA GLU A 70 3.07 5.57 -7.25
C GLU A 70 2.79 4.22 -6.56
N ALA A 71 3.19 4.06 -5.29
CA ALA A 71 2.95 2.84 -4.53
C ALA A 71 1.45 2.53 -4.38
N LEU A 72 0.64 3.54 -4.06
CA LEU A 72 -0.82 3.42 -3.96
C LEU A 72 -1.47 3.09 -5.30
N THR A 73 -1.00 3.72 -6.39
CA THR A 73 -1.51 3.45 -7.75
C THR A 73 -1.24 2.00 -8.14
N LYS A 74 -0.02 1.51 -7.90
CA LYS A 74 0.34 0.11 -8.12
C LYS A 74 -0.49 -0.84 -7.27
N ALA A 75 -0.71 -0.53 -5.99
CA ALA A 75 -1.55 -1.35 -5.13
C ALA A 75 -2.99 -1.43 -5.65
N ALA A 76 -3.58 -0.31 -6.04
CA ALA A 76 -4.93 -0.28 -6.62
C ALA A 76 -5.01 -1.08 -7.93
N GLN A 77 -3.96 -1.01 -8.76
CA GLN A 77 -3.82 -1.78 -9.99
C GLN A 77 -3.45 -3.24 -9.77
N ASN A 78 -2.93 -3.63 -8.61
CA ASN A 78 -2.54 -5.01 -8.34
C ASN A 78 -3.62 -5.76 -7.54
N ARG A 79 -4.41 -5.05 -6.73
CA ARG A 79 -5.57 -5.64 -6.06
C ARG A 79 -6.54 -6.20 -7.10
N THR A 80 -6.84 -7.48 -6.95
CA THR A 80 -8.01 -8.03 -7.60
C THR A 80 -9.23 -7.66 -6.78
N PRO A 81 -10.40 -7.41 -7.41
CA PRO A 81 -11.65 -7.49 -6.65
C PRO A 81 -11.71 -8.87 -5.96
N GLU A 82 -12.31 -8.93 -4.77
CA GLU A 82 -12.63 -10.22 -4.16
C GLU A 82 -13.43 -11.02 -5.20
N ILE A 83 -12.93 -12.21 -5.55
CA ILE A 83 -13.77 -13.19 -6.24
C ILE A 83 -14.77 -13.65 -5.18
N VAL A 84 -15.92 -13.00 -5.13
CA VAL A 84 -17.08 -13.45 -4.36
C VAL A 84 -17.56 -14.75 -5.00
N GLY A 85 -16.94 -15.87 -4.62
CA GLY A 85 -17.17 -17.14 -5.31
C GLY A 85 -16.45 -18.37 -4.75
N ALA A 86 -15.65 -18.24 -3.69
CA ALA A 86 -15.15 -19.44 -2.99
C ALA A 86 -16.30 -20.21 -2.29
N ASP A 87 -17.36 -19.51 -1.89
CA ASP A 87 -18.57 -20.13 -1.32
C ASP A 87 -19.41 -20.90 -2.35
N ALA A 88 -19.09 -20.79 -3.65
CA ALA A 88 -19.71 -21.58 -4.72
C ALA A 88 -18.96 -22.89 -5.01
N LEU A 89 -17.81 -23.13 -4.37
CA LEU A 89 -17.02 -24.37 -4.51
C LEU A 89 -17.59 -25.63 -3.81
N PRO A 90 -18.47 -25.59 -2.78
CA PRO A 90 -18.98 -26.80 -2.13
C PRO A 90 -19.73 -27.77 -3.07
N ALA A 91 -20.11 -27.32 -4.27
CA ALA A 91 -20.83 -28.15 -5.25
C ALA A 91 -19.93 -29.06 -6.11
N LEU A 92 -18.60 -28.88 -6.10
CA LEU A 92 -17.70 -29.67 -6.96
C LEU A 92 -17.11 -30.92 -6.31
N GLU A 93 -17.16 -31.05 -4.98
CA GLU A 93 -16.64 -32.26 -4.29
C GLU A 93 -17.65 -33.42 -4.22
N GLN A 94 -18.89 -33.26 -4.71
CA GLN A 94 -19.87 -34.35 -4.78
C GLN A 94 -19.89 -35.10 -6.13
N ALA A 95 -18.98 -34.76 -7.05
CA ALA A 95 -18.92 -35.35 -8.40
C ALA A 95 -17.65 -36.18 -8.69
N ALA A 96 -16.88 -36.57 -7.66
CA ALA A 96 -15.74 -37.48 -7.79
C ALA A 96 -16.00 -38.81 -7.08
#